data_AF-A0A4V2XDV1-F1
#
_entry.id   AF-A0A4V2XDV1-F1
#
_cell.length_a   1.000
_cell.length_b   1.000
_cell.length_c   1.000
_cell.angle_alpha   90.00
_cell.angle_beta   90.00
_cell.angle_gamma   90.00
#
_symmetry.space_group_name_H-M   'P 1'
#
loop_
_entity.id
_entity.type
_entity.pdbx_description
1 polymer ?
#
loop_
_entity_poly.entity_id
_entity_poly.type
_entity_poly.pdbx_seq_one_letter_code
_entity_poly.pdbx_strand_id
1 'polypeptide(L)'
;MTLNGTSHRMTAISPTPPSTPRLRMQPTGSRRTLLDGGWWPRSTDPVAELPGLILAIDRLHGPITRLVLNSAGWTDHPRRLSVAGRLLRLGYFTSQPASLLTALVEDSDRVDLLVVPPGTAKRTADAALAMAASSDNRVHAQDILHTVGIPAPAGADHAAQDSWEGEGGHLAVAPRVP
;
A
#
# COMPACT_ATOMS: atom_id res chain seq x y z
N MET A 1 48.96 7.85 -7.01
CA MET A 1 48.46 7.83 -5.63
C MET A 1 47.17 7.01 -5.65
N THR A 2 47.24 5.77 -5.18
CA THR A 2 46.13 4.81 -5.18
C THR A 2 45.22 5.07 -4.00
N LEU A 3 43.90 5.05 -4.21
CA LEU A 3 42.93 4.74 -3.17
C LEU A 3 42.03 3.61 -3.71
N ASN A 4 42.47 2.38 -3.43
CA ASN A 4 41.63 1.19 -3.49
C ASN A 4 40.51 1.37 -2.45
N GLY A 5 39.31 1.77 -2.91
CA GLY A 5 38.10 1.66 -2.12
C GLY A 5 37.71 0.19 -1.98
N THR A 6 38.13 -0.42 -0.89
CA THR A 6 37.73 -1.77 -0.46
C THR A 6 36.20 -1.87 -0.48
N SER A 7 35.69 -2.85 -1.23
CA SER A 7 34.29 -3.28 -1.16
C SER A 7 33.98 -3.74 0.27
N HIS A 8 33.50 -2.82 1.10
CA HIS A 8 33.02 -3.14 2.44
C HIS A 8 31.82 -4.06 2.32
N ARG A 9 31.84 -5.11 3.14
CA ARG A 9 30.71 -5.96 3.46
C ARG A 9 29.55 -5.08 4.00
N MET A 10 28.61 -4.70 3.12
CA MET A 10 27.51 -3.71 3.31
C MET A 10 26.39 -4.20 4.26
N THR A 11 26.69 -4.36 5.54
CA THR A 11 25.68 -4.49 6.60
C THR A 11 25.45 -3.12 7.22
N ALA A 12 24.20 -2.64 7.23
CA ALA A 12 23.79 -1.43 7.93
C ALA A 12 23.12 -1.76 9.27
N ILE A 13 23.22 -0.82 10.22
CA ILE A 13 22.54 -0.84 11.51
C ILE A 13 21.97 0.55 11.71
N SER A 14 20.72 0.65 12.17
CA SER A 14 20.14 1.95 12.50
C SER A 14 20.73 2.49 13.79
N PRO A 15 21.23 3.74 13.82
CA PRO A 15 21.77 4.34 15.04
C PRO A 15 20.67 4.83 15.99
N THR A 16 19.43 4.90 15.54
CA THR A 16 18.27 5.38 16.31
C THR A 16 17.28 4.25 16.60
N PRO A 17 16.44 4.41 17.65
CA PRO A 17 15.36 3.47 17.89
C PRO A 17 14.40 3.38 16.69
N PRO A 18 13.91 2.18 16.34
CA PRO A 18 12.94 2.00 15.27
C PRO A 18 11.67 2.83 15.52
N SER A 19 11.25 3.60 14.52
CA SER A 19 10.02 4.38 14.57
C SER A 19 8.79 3.51 14.30
N THR A 20 7.64 3.85 14.90
CA THR A 20 6.36 3.22 14.54
C THR A 20 6.01 3.52 13.08
N PRO A 21 5.87 2.51 12.21
CA PRO A 21 5.58 2.73 10.79
C PRO A 21 4.15 3.22 10.59
N ARG A 22 3.92 4.04 9.56
CA ARG A 22 2.57 4.39 9.08
C ARG A 22 2.06 3.26 8.21
N LEU A 23 1.64 2.17 8.87
CA LEU A 23 1.27 0.90 8.26
C LEU A 23 -0.23 0.66 8.43
N ARG A 24 -0.87 0.18 7.36
CA ARG A 24 -2.24 -0.31 7.40
C ARG A 24 -2.29 -1.68 6.72
N MET A 25 -2.72 -2.68 7.47
CA MET A 25 -2.79 -4.08 7.00
C MET A 25 -4.24 -4.48 6.75
N GLN A 26 -4.43 -5.41 5.83
CA GLN A 26 -5.71 -6.06 5.63
C GLN A 26 -6.04 -6.94 6.84
N PRO A 27 -7.23 -6.80 7.47
CA PRO A 27 -7.55 -7.53 8.70
C PRO A 27 -7.70 -9.05 8.54
N THR A 28 -8.11 -9.52 7.36
CA THR A 28 -8.62 -10.89 7.17
C THR A 28 -7.58 -11.89 6.65
N GLY A 29 -6.36 -11.47 6.34
CA GLY A 29 -5.31 -12.36 5.79
C GLY A 29 -5.75 -13.14 4.54
N SER A 30 -6.77 -12.64 3.82
CA SER A 30 -7.37 -13.35 2.71
C SER A 30 -6.44 -13.30 1.51
N ARG A 31 -5.91 -14.46 1.10
CA ARG A 31 -5.03 -14.64 -0.08
C ARG A 31 -5.64 -14.26 -1.43
N ARG A 32 -6.82 -13.64 -1.44
CA ARG A 32 -7.54 -13.21 -2.66
C ARG A 32 -7.27 -11.76 -3.04
N THR A 33 -6.66 -10.97 -2.16
CA THR A 33 -6.27 -9.59 -2.44
C THR A 33 -4.95 -9.54 -3.19
N LEU A 34 -4.75 -8.50 -3.99
CA LEU A 34 -3.46 -8.28 -4.66
C LEU A 34 -2.38 -7.75 -3.71
N LEU A 35 -2.76 -7.21 -2.57
CA LEU A 35 -1.89 -6.62 -1.56
C LEU A 35 -2.41 -6.95 -0.16
N ASP A 36 -1.48 -7.15 0.77
CA ASP A 36 -1.76 -7.41 2.18
C ASP A 36 -1.92 -6.12 2.99
N GLY A 37 -1.60 -4.98 2.38
CA GLY A 37 -1.71 -3.68 3.01
C GLY A 37 -0.93 -2.58 2.29
N GLY A 38 -0.76 -1.47 3.01
CA GLY A 38 0.01 -0.34 2.54
C GLY A 38 0.83 0.29 3.65
N TRP A 39 1.94 0.90 3.25
CA TRP A 39 2.87 1.58 4.10
C TRP A 39 3.25 2.95 3.53
N TRP A 40 3.31 3.95 4.40
CA TRP A 40 3.71 5.32 4.05
C TRP A 40 5.01 5.72 4.78
N PRO A 41 6.20 5.47 4.20
CA PRO A 41 7.49 5.88 4.77
C PRO A 41 7.55 7.39 5.00
N ARG A 42 8.34 7.84 5.99
CA ARG A 42 8.57 9.29 6.25
C ARG A 42 9.70 9.87 5.41
N SER A 43 10.61 9.02 4.93
CA SER A 43 11.77 9.36 4.12
C SER A 43 12.10 8.23 3.14
N THR A 44 13.10 8.43 2.29
CA THR A 44 13.67 7.41 1.39
C THR A 44 14.95 6.78 1.95
N ASP A 45 15.24 6.97 3.24
CA ASP A 45 16.38 6.34 3.90
C ASP A 45 15.99 4.95 4.41
N PRO A 46 16.54 3.86 3.83
CA PRO A 46 16.18 2.51 4.24
C PRO A 46 16.59 2.19 5.68
N VAL A 47 17.66 2.80 6.21
CA VAL A 47 18.18 2.53 7.56
C VAL A 47 17.30 3.19 8.63
N ALA A 48 16.66 4.31 8.30
CA ALA A 48 15.70 4.97 9.18
C ALA A 48 14.32 4.30 9.14
N GLU A 49 13.88 3.85 7.96
CA GLU A 49 12.48 3.43 7.73
C GLU A 49 12.25 1.93 7.93
N LEU A 50 13.12 1.08 7.39
CA LEU A 50 12.87 -0.36 7.34
C LEU A 50 12.87 -1.05 8.72
N PRO A 51 13.71 -0.70 9.72
CA PRO A 51 13.69 -1.39 11.01
C PRO A 51 12.31 -1.36 11.69
N GLY A 52 11.63 -0.22 11.64
CA GLY A 52 10.29 -0.07 12.22
C GLY A 52 9.24 -0.89 11.48
N LEU A 53 9.30 -0.89 10.15
CA LEU A 53 8.42 -1.70 9.30
C LEU A 53 8.62 -3.19 9.54
N ILE A 54 9.87 -3.67 9.60
CA ILE A 54 10.21 -5.07 9.81
C ILE A 54 9.62 -5.57 11.13
N LEU A 55 9.83 -4.82 12.22
CA LEU A 55 9.29 -5.20 13.53
C LEU A 55 7.76 -5.21 13.57
N ALA A 56 7.10 -4.35 12.79
CA ALA A 56 5.64 -4.34 12.71
C ALA A 56 5.12 -5.55 11.95
N ILE A 57 5.72 -5.92 10.82
CA ILE A 57 5.35 -7.11 10.06
C ILE A 57 5.66 -8.38 10.85
N ASP A 58 6.82 -8.44 11.53
CA ASP A 58 7.22 -9.57 12.36
C ASP A 58 6.16 -9.93 13.41
N ARG A 59 5.51 -8.92 14.02
CA ARG A 59 4.46 -9.12 15.02
C ARG A 59 3.17 -9.68 14.45
N LEU A 60 2.91 -9.46 13.16
CA LEU A 60 1.64 -9.79 12.51
C LEU A 60 1.73 -11.09 11.72
N HIS A 61 2.85 -11.33 11.05
CA HIS A 61 3.03 -12.44 10.11
C HIS A 61 4.15 -13.39 10.52
N GLY A 62 4.95 -13.05 11.53
CA GLY A 62 6.15 -13.81 11.89
C GLY A 62 7.41 -13.27 11.22
N PRO A 63 8.57 -13.87 11.54
CA PRO A 63 9.87 -13.29 11.24
C PRO A 63 10.13 -13.16 9.73
N ILE A 64 10.39 -11.94 9.27
CA ILE A 64 10.83 -11.67 7.90
C ILE A 64 12.26 -12.18 7.73
N THR A 65 12.52 -12.80 6.58
CA THR A 65 13.86 -13.28 6.17
C THR A 65 14.49 -12.41 5.09
N ARG A 66 13.67 -11.78 4.24
CA ARG A 66 14.13 -10.93 3.14
C ARG A 66 13.10 -9.85 2.77
N LEU A 67 13.59 -8.66 2.44
CA LEU A 67 12.81 -7.64 1.73
C LEU A 67 13.25 -7.53 0.27
N VAL A 68 12.27 -7.27 -0.59
CA VAL A 68 12.46 -6.95 -2.01
C VAL A 68 11.84 -5.58 -2.27
N LEU A 69 12.65 -4.69 -2.84
CA LEU A 69 12.38 -3.28 -3.03
C LEU A 69 12.78 -2.86 -4.45
N ASN A 70 12.16 -1.83 -5.00
CA ASN A 70 12.70 -1.15 -6.16
C ASN A 70 13.91 -0.27 -5.78
N SER A 71 14.98 -0.28 -6.58
CA SER A 71 16.19 0.51 -6.30
C SER A 71 15.98 2.03 -6.38
N ALA A 72 15.16 2.53 -7.29
CA ALA A 72 14.95 3.96 -7.51
C ALA A 72 14.16 4.65 -6.39
N GLY A 73 13.52 3.89 -5.49
CA GLY A 73 12.74 4.42 -4.37
C GLY A 73 13.54 4.79 -3.11
N TRP A 74 14.86 4.52 -3.07
CA TRP A 74 15.68 4.62 -1.86
C TRP A 74 16.98 5.39 -2.09
N THR A 75 17.41 6.16 -1.09
CA THR A 75 18.62 6.98 -1.12
C THR A 75 19.91 6.16 -1.02
N ASP A 76 19.84 4.98 -0.41
CA ASP A 76 20.96 4.02 -0.29
C ASP A 76 20.44 2.59 -0.49
N HIS A 77 21.34 1.63 -0.68
CA HIS A 77 21.03 0.24 -1.02
C HIS A 77 21.84 -0.77 -0.17
N PRO A 78 21.78 -0.71 1.18
CA PRO A 78 22.47 -1.66 2.03
C PRO A 78 21.97 -3.08 1.73
N ARG A 79 22.86 -4.03 1.48
CA ARG A 79 22.46 -5.42 1.13
C ARG A 79 21.94 -6.19 2.33
N ARG A 80 22.31 -5.77 3.54
CA ARG A 80 21.89 -6.38 4.79
C ARG A 80 21.60 -5.32 5.84
N LEU A 81 20.61 -5.59 6.69
CA LEU A 81 20.19 -4.70 7.77
C LEU A 81 20.08 -5.48 9.07
N SER A 82 20.72 -4.99 10.14
CA SER A 82 20.57 -5.57 11.48
C SER A 82 19.33 -4.99 12.16
N VAL A 83 18.39 -5.85 12.55
CA VAL A 83 17.15 -5.47 13.25
C VAL A 83 16.87 -6.47 14.37
N ALA A 84 16.72 -5.97 15.60
CA ALA A 84 16.49 -6.80 16.81
C ALA A 84 17.45 -8.01 16.90
N GLY A 85 18.74 -7.77 16.67
CA GLY A 85 19.79 -8.81 16.75
C GLY A 85 19.85 -9.79 15.58
N ARG A 86 18.98 -9.65 14.57
CA ARG A 86 18.96 -10.51 13.38
C ARG A 86 19.44 -9.75 12.14
N LEU A 87 20.08 -10.46 11.22
CA LEU A 87 20.59 -9.90 9.97
C LEU A 87 19.62 -10.20 8.82
N LEU A 88 18.89 -9.18 8.39
CA LEU A 88 17.93 -9.27 7.30
C LEU A 88 18.60 -9.00 5.94
N ARG A 89 18.20 -9.74 4.89
CA ARG A 89 18.65 -9.48 3.52
C ARG A 89 17.73 -8.49 2.82
N LEU A 90 18.33 -7.51 2.15
CA LEU A 90 17.61 -6.56 1.30
C LEU A 90 18.00 -6.81 -0.16
N GLY A 91 16.99 -6.95 -1.03
CA GLY A 91 17.16 -7.07 -2.46
C GLY A 91 16.57 -5.87 -3.18
N TYR A 92 17.36 -5.21 -4.01
CA TYR A 92 16.93 -4.06 -4.80
C TYR A 92 16.89 -4.44 -6.28
N PHE A 93 15.75 -4.22 -6.93
CA PHE A 93 15.51 -4.62 -8.32
C PHE A 93 14.81 -3.51 -9.09
N THR A 94 15.36 -3.11 -10.23
CA THR A 94 14.72 -2.10 -11.10
C THR A 94 13.44 -2.61 -11.77
N SER A 95 13.27 -3.93 -11.87
CA SER A 95 12.09 -4.58 -12.46
C SER A 95 10.87 -4.62 -11.53
N GLN A 96 11.06 -4.43 -10.22
CA GLN A 96 9.94 -4.36 -9.27
C GLN A 96 9.30 -2.96 -9.33
N PRO A 97 7.97 -2.80 -9.27
CA PRO A 97 7.37 -1.48 -9.19
C PRO A 97 7.85 -0.67 -7.98
N ALA A 98 8.08 0.63 -8.14
CA ALA A 98 8.55 1.50 -7.04
C ALA A 98 7.54 1.63 -5.89
N SER A 99 6.26 1.42 -6.18
CA SER A 99 5.18 1.41 -5.21
C SER A 99 4.94 0.03 -4.58
N LEU A 100 5.78 -0.97 -4.84
CA LEU A 100 5.63 -2.31 -4.27
C LEU A 100 6.84 -2.66 -3.38
N LEU A 101 6.55 -3.10 -2.17
CA LEU A 101 7.49 -3.76 -1.27
C LEU A 101 6.99 -5.17 -1.02
N THR A 102 7.90 -6.14 -1.13
CA THR A 102 7.59 -7.56 -0.86
C THR A 102 8.46 -8.04 0.29
N ALA A 103 7.82 -8.52 1.36
CA ALA A 103 8.49 -9.17 2.47
C ALA A 103 8.29 -10.69 2.37
N LEU A 104 9.38 -11.44 2.48
CA LEU A 104 9.37 -12.90 2.54
C LEU A 104 9.50 -13.31 3.99
N VAL A 105 8.52 -14.06 4.48
CA VAL A 105 8.45 -14.57 5.84
C VAL A 105 9.00 -16.00 5.86
N GLU A 106 9.47 -16.45 7.02
CA GLU A 106 9.72 -17.89 7.27
C GLU A 106 8.47 -18.71 6.87
N ASP A 107 8.65 -19.93 6.36
CA ASP A 107 7.59 -20.78 5.76
C ASP A 107 7.04 -20.38 4.38
N SER A 108 7.77 -19.55 3.63
CA SER A 108 7.46 -19.15 2.24
C SER A 108 6.16 -18.35 2.08
N ASP A 109 5.64 -17.79 3.18
CA ASP A 109 4.58 -16.80 3.09
C ASP A 109 5.15 -15.45 2.65
N ARG A 110 4.31 -14.65 1.99
CA ARG A 110 4.73 -13.39 1.38
C ARG A 110 3.75 -12.30 1.78
N VAL A 111 4.31 -11.13 2.13
CA VAL A 111 3.55 -9.93 2.43
C VAL A 111 3.89 -8.89 1.37
N ASP A 112 2.91 -8.55 0.54
CA ASP A 112 3.01 -7.54 -0.51
C ASP A 112 2.33 -6.24 -0.05
N LEU A 113 3.12 -5.16 0.04
CA LEU A 113 2.68 -3.86 0.53
C LEU A 113 2.77 -2.79 -0.56
N LEU A 114 1.72 -1.97 -0.66
CA LEU A 114 1.84 -0.66 -1.31
C LEU A 114 2.85 0.21 -0.55
N VAL A 115 3.78 0.84 -1.27
CA VAL A 115 4.64 1.92 -0.77
C VAL A 115 4.12 3.24 -1.30
N VAL A 116 3.63 4.09 -0.41
CA VAL A 116 3.20 5.46 -0.73
C VAL A 116 4.42 6.39 -0.65
N PRO A 117 4.74 7.19 -1.69
CA PRO A 117 5.84 8.14 -1.62
C PRO A 117 5.75 9.09 -0.41
N PRO A 118 6.87 9.42 0.25
CA PRO A 118 6.86 10.23 1.48
C PRO A 118 6.21 11.61 1.29
N GLY A 119 6.37 12.20 0.10
CA GLY A 119 5.80 13.50 -0.28
C GLY A 119 4.34 13.47 -0.74
N THR A 120 3.67 12.32 -0.73
CA THR A 120 2.25 12.24 -1.12
C THR A 120 1.37 13.03 -0.14
N ALA A 121 0.42 13.79 -0.67
CA ALA A 121 -0.53 14.55 0.14
C ALA A 121 -1.31 13.63 1.09
N LYS A 122 -1.49 14.05 2.35
CA LYS A 122 -2.07 13.20 3.42
C LYS A 122 -3.39 12.54 3.01
N ARG A 123 -4.33 13.28 2.41
CA ARG A 123 -5.62 12.73 1.95
C ARG A 123 -5.43 11.60 0.93
N THR A 124 -4.55 11.79 -0.04
CA THR A 124 -4.24 10.79 -1.07
C THR A 124 -3.53 9.59 -0.47
N ALA A 125 -2.59 9.81 0.46
CA ALA A 125 -1.90 8.73 1.17
C ALA A 125 -2.90 7.90 2.00
N ASP A 126 -3.76 8.55 2.77
CA ASP A 126 -4.78 7.89 3.59
C ASP A 126 -5.75 7.06 2.73
N ALA A 127 -6.18 7.61 1.58
CA ALA A 127 -7.03 6.89 0.62
C ALA A 127 -6.31 5.70 -0.02
N ALA A 128 -5.06 5.86 -0.41
CA ALA A 128 -4.24 4.79 -0.99
C ALA A 128 -4.00 3.65 0.01
N LEU A 129 -3.67 3.99 1.26
CA LEU A 129 -3.53 3.02 2.34
C LEU A 129 -4.86 2.29 2.62
N ALA A 130 -5.99 2.99 2.56
CA ALA A 130 -7.32 2.39 2.73
C ALA A 130 -7.63 1.38 1.62
N MET A 131 -7.39 1.77 0.36
CA MET A 131 -7.60 0.91 -0.80
C MET A 131 -6.68 -0.32 -0.75
N ALA A 132 -5.38 -0.13 -0.46
CA ALA A 132 -4.42 -1.23 -0.40
C ALA A 132 -4.73 -2.26 0.69
N ALA A 133 -5.29 -1.82 1.83
CA ALA A 133 -5.67 -2.70 2.94
C ALA A 133 -7.10 -3.27 2.82
N SER A 134 -7.81 -3.00 1.71
CA SER A 134 -9.17 -3.49 1.53
C SER A 134 -9.18 -4.96 1.11
N SER A 135 -10.06 -5.76 1.72
CA SER A 135 -10.17 -7.21 1.43
C SER A 135 -10.71 -7.54 0.03
N ASP A 136 -11.19 -6.54 -0.70
CA ASP A 136 -11.68 -6.63 -2.08
C ASP A 136 -10.75 -5.94 -3.10
N ASN A 137 -9.56 -5.51 -2.67
CA ASN A 137 -8.62 -4.81 -3.53
C ASN A 137 -8.19 -5.68 -4.73
N ARG A 138 -8.46 -5.17 -5.94
CA ARG A 138 -8.07 -5.74 -7.23
C ARG A 138 -7.15 -4.82 -8.04
N VAL A 139 -6.65 -3.74 -7.43
CA VAL A 139 -5.78 -2.77 -8.08
C VAL A 139 -4.33 -3.08 -7.72
N HIS A 140 -3.45 -3.15 -8.73
CA HIS A 140 -2.01 -3.35 -8.51
C HIS A 140 -1.39 -2.12 -7.86
N ALA A 141 -0.34 -2.31 -7.07
CA ALA A 141 0.31 -1.24 -6.31
C ALA A 141 0.74 -0.03 -7.18
N GLN A 142 1.13 -0.25 -8.43
CA GLN A 142 1.54 0.80 -9.37
C GLN A 142 0.39 1.71 -9.83
N ASP A 143 -0.85 1.22 -9.75
CA ASP A 143 -2.03 1.94 -10.25
C ASP A 143 -2.81 2.62 -9.13
N ILE A 144 -2.69 2.17 -7.87
CA ILE A 144 -3.49 2.68 -6.74
C ILE A 144 -3.42 4.20 -6.60
N LEU A 145 -2.23 4.80 -6.65
CA LEU A 145 -2.09 6.25 -6.48
C LEU A 145 -2.77 7.05 -7.59
N HIS A 146 -2.77 6.51 -8.82
CA HIS A 146 -3.51 7.09 -9.92
C HIS A 146 -5.03 6.94 -9.68
N THR A 147 -5.48 5.75 -9.29
CA THR A 147 -6.90 5.48 -9.01
C THR A 147 -7.45 6.37 -7.91
N VAL A 148 -6.74 6.58 -6.80
CA VAL A 148 -7.20 7.47 -5.72
C VAL A 148 -7.05 8.96 -6.04
N GLY A 149 -6.21 9.29 -7.03
CA GLY A 149 -6.02 10.65 -7.54
C GLY A 149 -7.10 11.07 -8.52
N ILE A 150 -7.81 10.11 -9.13
CA ILE A 150 -9.00 10.39 -9.94
C ILE A 150 -10.14 10.75 -8.96
N PRO A 151 -10.67 11.98 -8.98
CA PRO A 151 -11.92 12.25 -8.28
C PRO A 151 -12.99 11.33 -8.85
N ALA A 152 -13.71 10.61 -7.99
CA ALA A 152 -14.86 9.82 -8.41
C ALA A 152 -15.76 10.70 -9.30
N PRO A 153 -16.32 10.20 -10.41
CA PRO A 153 -17.24 10.99 -11.21
C PRO A 153 -18.37 11.45 -10.28
N ALA A 154 -18.51 12.76 -10.13
CA ALA A 154 -19.61 13.37 -9.40
C ALA A 154 -20.90 13.04 -10.17
N GLY A 155 -21.54 11.92 -9.85
CA GLY A 155 -22.70 11.45 -10.61
C GLY A 155 -23.21 10.04 -10.33
N ALA A 156 -22.86 9.42 -9.19
CA ALA A 156 -23.44 8.13 -8.78
C ALA A 156 -24.15 8.20 -7.42
N ASP A 157 -24.51 9.41 -6.98
CA ASP A 157 -25.35 9.66 -5.81
C ASP A 157 -26.40 10.70 -6.25
N HIS A 158 -27.67 10.27 -6.36
CA HIS A 158 -28.92 10.98 -6.74
C HIS A 158 -29.79 10.42 -7.90
N ALA A 159 -29.57 9.20 -8.40
CA ALA A 159 -30.56 8.55 -9.29
C ALA A 159 -31.17 7.28 -8.66
N ALA A 160 -31.72 7.42 -7.45
CA ALA A 160 -32.60 6.43 -6.84
C ALA A 160 -33.49 7.05 -5.76
N GLN A 161 -34.18 8.15 -6.07
CA GLN A 161 -35.42 8.51 -5.41
C GLN A 161 -36.22 9.45 -6.31
N ASP A 162 -37.52 9.19 -6.36
CA ASP A 162 -38.58 9.90 -7.07
C ASP A 162 -38.86 9.52 -8.54
N SER A 163 -39.47 8.35 -8.72
CA SER A 163 -40.63 8.23 -9.61
C SER A 163 -41.63 7.21 -9.07
N TRP A 164 -42.32 7.58 -7.98
CA TRP A 164 -43.57 6.93 -7.57
C TRP A 164 -44.61 8.02 -7.27
N GLU A 165 -45.28 8.51 -8.31
CA GLU A 165 -46.66 8.97 -8.21
C GLU A 165 -47.46 8.23 -9.28
N GLY A 166 -48.13 7.17 -8.86
CA GLY A 166 -49.21 6.57 -9.64
C GLY A 166 -50.43 7.48 -9.51
N GLU A 167 -50.54 8.47 -10.39
CA GLU A 167 -51.74 9.29 -10.50
C GLU A 167 -52.86 8.40 -11.07
N GLY A 168 -53.75 7.97 -10.19
CA GLY A 168 -54.94 7.20 -10.49
C GLY A 168 -55.91 8.03 -11.31
N GLY A 169 -56.36 7.46 -12.44
CA GLY A 169 -57.35 8.07 -13.29
C GLY A 169 -58.73 8.24 -12.64
N HIS A 170 -59.34 9.40 -12.88
CA HIS A 170 -60.77 9.74 -12.83
C HIS A 170 -60.83 11.20 -13.36
N LEU A 171 -61.72 11.73 -14.19
CA LEU A 171 -63.00 11.38 -14.84
C LEU A 171 -63.10 12.32 -16.04
N ALA A 172 -63.65 11.87 -17.17
CA ALA A 172 -64.58 12.70 -17.92
C ALA A 172 -65.47 11.84 -18.80
N VAL A 173 -66.70 11.73 -18.33
CA VAL A 173 -67.88 11.17 -18.98
C VAL A 173 -68.11 11.81 -20.37
N ALA A 174 -68.41 10.97 -21.35
CA ALA A 174 -68.93 11.42 -22.64
C ALA A 174 -70.40 11.83 -22.50
N PRO A 175 -70.86 12.91 -23.15
CA PRO A 175 -72.26 13.04 -23.49
C PRO A 175 -72.51 12.47 -24.89
N ARG A 176 -73.19 11.31 -24.94
CA ARG A 176 -74.17 11.05 -26.00
C ARG A 176 -75.48 11.67 -25.52
N VAL A 177 -76.22 12.36 -26.39
CA VAL A 177 -77.59 12.02 -26.87
C VAL A 177 -78.02 13.04 -27.96
N PRO A 178 -79.20 12.91 -28.58
CA PRO A 178 -79.59 12.11 -29.75
C PRO A 178 -79.56 12.89 -31.09
#